data_AF-A0A0Q9WP11-F1
#
_entry.id   AF-A0A0Q9WP11-F1
#
_cell.length_a   1.000
_cell.length_b   1.000
_cell.length_c   1.000
_cell.angle_alpha   90.00
_cell.angle_beta   90.00
_cell.angle_gamma   90.00
#
_symmetry.space_group_name_H-M   'P 1'
#
loop_
_entity.id
_entity.type
_entity.pdbx_description
1 polymer ?
#
loop_
_entity_poly.entity_id
_entity_poly.type
_entity_poly.pdbx_seq_one_letter_code
_entity_poly.pdbx_strand_id
1 'polypeptide(L)'
;MASWEKWVERNAKPKIKFSVPQLPQPPTRWQKPGPMDRQQWIDFHKWAKVNACPLQQRPKRKSRSAPEPTPNLKPDRSIPISPLVFICVASELQAERDRKRELKEKIEILSQPKYKREKYLPPPKREHPYRPQLPYRPPPKPERGRPTEKPKVPCCFQHEELKINFWSNLRFKISPQALKAKPSKKVVELARPRTYPPKLHCPLPANKDEKIPKRKKMSAKQWKDHLMRLDFLSQPNPRVLADLALSFPDLIVGAGLQVGCLCKYCGCPTGKPVYYDLVDE
;
A
#
# COMPACT_ATOMS: atom_id res chain seq x y z
N MET A 1 -46.03 -13.88 34.33
CA MET A 1 -45.15 -14.48 33.31
C MET A 1 -45.14 -13.59 32.08
N ALA A 2 -43.98 -13.18 31.56
CA ALA A 2 -43.95 -12.32 30.39
C ALA A 2 -44.37 -13.12 29.14
N SER A 3 -45.47 -12.71 28.48
CA SER A 3 -45.95 -13.31 27.23
C SER A 3 -44.83 -13.29 26.18
N TRP A 4 -44.69 -14.41 25.47
CA TRP A 4 -43.77 -14.59 24.35
C TRP A 4 -43.86 -13.45 23.33
N GLU A 5 -45.05 -12.89 23.11
CA GLU A 5 -45.26 -11.75 22.20
C GLU A 5 -44.48 -10.50 22.65
N LYS A 6 -44.47 -10.20 23.95
CA LYS A 6 -43.70 -9.07 24.50
C LYS A 6 -42.19 -9.30 24.37
N TRP A 7 -41.74 -10.55 24.28
CA TRP A 7 -40.34 -10.87 24.02
C TRP A 7 -40.00 -10.67 22.54
N VAL A 8 -40.87 -11.10 21.63
CA VAL A 8 -40.70 -10.91 20.18
C VAL A 8 -40.71 -9.43 19.81
N GLU A 9 -41.67 -8.63 20.31
CA GLU A 9 -41.73 -7.19 20.02
C GLU A 9 -40.49 -6.44 20.50
N ARG A 10 -39.89 -6.85 21.63
CA ARG A 10 -38.69 -6.23 22.18
C ARG A 10 -37.45 -6.55 21.35
N ASN A 11 -37.38 -7.74 20.76
CA ASN A 11 -36.24 -8.18 19.93
C ASN A 11 -36.40 -7.83 18.45
N ALA A 12 -37.63 -7.60 17.97
CA ALA A 12 -37.92 -7.19 16.60
C ALA A 12 -37.53 -5.72 16.32
N LYS A 13 -37.45 -4.88 17.37
CA LYS A 13 -37.01 -3.49 17.21
C LYS A 13 -35.49 -3.41 17.05
N PRO A 14 -34.97 -2.72 16.02
CA PRO A 14 -33.53 -2.56 15.84
C PRO A 14 -32.94 -1.81 17.04
N LYS A 15 -31.82 -2.32 17.58
CA LYS A 15 -31.11 -1.67 18.69
C LYS A 15 -30.79 -0.22 18.31
N ILE A 16 -31.34 0.73 19.08
CA ILE A 16 -31.09 2.17 18.90
C ILE A 16 -29.59 2.37 19.06
N LYS A 17 -28.92 2.74 17.98
CA LYS A 17 -27.49 3.08 18.02
C LYS A 17 -27.36 4.46 18.65
N PHE A 18 -27.15 4.50 19.95
CA PHE A 18 -26.66 5.71 20.61
C PHE A 18 -25.27 6.01 20.06
N SER A 19 -25.18 6.94 19.10
CA SER A 19 -23.91 7.59 18.80
C SER A 19 -23.66 8.60 19.91
N VAL A 20 -22.78 8.26 20.86
CA VAL A 20 -22.27 9.24 21.81
C VAL A 20 -21.74 10.43 20.99
N PRO A 21 -22.21 11.67 21.23
CA PRO A 21 -21.65 12.84 20.57
C PRO A 21 -20.13 12.82 20.79
N GLN A 22 -19.35 12.82 19.71
CA GLN A 22 -17.91 12.91 19.85
C GLN A 22 -17.59 14.28 20.43
N LEU A 23 -17.27 14.31 21.74
CA LEU A 23 -16.68 15.49 22.35
C LEU A 23 -15.48 15.90 21.50
N PRO A 24 -15.34 17.19 21.14
CA PRO A 24 -14.19 17.67 20.39
C PRO A 24 -12.93 17.28 21.13
N GLN A 25 -12.14 16.40 20.51
CA GLN A 25 -10.86 15.98 21.07
C GLN A 25 -9.95 17.21 21.11
N PRO A 26 -9.20 17.43 22.20
CA PRO A 26 -8.24 18.51 22.24
C PRO A 26 -7.28 18.37 21.05
N PRO A 27 -6.89 19.49 20.41
CA PRO A 27 -6.04 19.47 19.23
C PRO A 27 -4.78 18.66 19.50
N THR A 28 -4.52 17.70 18.61
CA THR A 28 -3.33 16.86 18.68
C THR A 28 -2.07 17.72 18.53
N ARG A 29 -0.93 17.18 18.99
CA ARG A 29 0.39 17.83 18.96
C ARG A 29 0.74 18.55 17.65
N TRP A 30 0.28 18.03 16.51
CA TRP A 30 0.56 18.54 15.17
C TRP A 30 -0.47 19.54 14.63
N GLN A 31 -1.57 19.74 15.36
CA GLN A 31 -2.64 20.67 15.01
C GLN A 31 -2.47 22.04 15.69
N LYS A 32 -1.54 22.17 16.63
CA LYS A 32 -1.21 23.45 17.26
C LYS A 32 -0.19 24.20 16.38
N PRO A 33 -0.53 25.39 15.85
CA PRO A 33 0.42 26.20 15.09
C PRO A 33 1.48 26.79 16.03
N GLY A 34 2.76 26.68 15.64
CA GLY A 34 3.89 27.32 16.32
C GLY A 34 4.97 26.36 16.80
N PRO A 35 6.17 26.90 17.12
CA PRO A 35 7.24 26.11 17.74
C PRO A 35 6.78 25.58 19.12
N MET A 36 7.30 24.42 19.51
CA MET A 36 6.99 23.84 20.82
C MET A 36 7.44 24.78 21.95
N ASP A 37 6.58 24.93 22.96
CA ASP A 37 6.91 25.68 24.16
C ASP A 37 8.01 24.95 24.98
N ARG A 38 8.74 25.67 25.83
CA ARG A 38 9.87 25.14 26.63
C ARG A 38 9.47 23.91 27.44
N GLN A 39 8.29 23.92 28.05
CA GLN A 39 7.77 22.75 28.81
C GLN A 39 7.50 21.56 27.90
N GLN A 40 6.97 21.81 26.70
CA GLN A 40 6.73 20.75 25.70
C GLN A 40 8.05 20.16 25.21
N TRP A 41 9.10 20.97 25.06
CA TRP A 41 10.46 20.50 24.76
C TRP A 41 11.02 19.61 25.86
N ILE A 42 10.84 19.97 27.12
CA ILE A 42 11.25 19.16 28.27
C ILE A 42 10.54 17.81 28.25
N ASP A 43 9.23 17.79 28.04
CA ASP A 43 8.46 16.55 28.01
C ASP A 43 8.76 15.69 26.78
N PHE A 44 9.06 16.31 25.65
CA PHE A 44 9.54 15.60 24.46
C PHE A 44 10.90 14.96 24.70
N HIS A 45 11.85 15.65 25.34
CA HIS A 45 13.14 15.05 25.66
C HIS A 45 12.99 13.87 26.64
N LYS A 46 12.10 13.96 27.62
CA LYS A 46 11.75 12.83 28.50
C LYS A 46 11.18 11.66 27.70
N TRP A 47 10.24 11.93 26.79
CA TRP A 47 9.63 10.90 25.94
C TRP A 47 10.65 10.26 25.00
N ALA A 48 11.50 11.06 24.36
CA ALA A 48 12.51 10.60 23.41
C ALA A 48 13.57 9.73 24.09
N LYS A 49 13.98 10.09 25.31
CA LYS A 49 14.90 9.27 26.11
C LYS A 49 14.37 7.85 26.37
N VAL A 50 13.05 7.67 26.45
CA VAL A 50 12.40 6.37 26.72
C VAL A 50 12.03 5.62 25.42
N ASN A 51 11.61 6.33 24.38
CA ASN A 51 11.00 5.73 23.20
C ASN A 51 11.85 5.82 21.93
N ALA A 52 12.80 6.74 21.85
CA ALA A 52 13.65 6.95 20.68
C ALA A 52 14.96 6.14 20.72
N CYS A 53 15.28 5.48 21.83
CA CYS A 53 16.37 4.50 21.86
C CYS A 53 16.03 3.33 20.92
N PRO A 54 16.94 2.93 20.00
CA PRO A 54 16.78 1.72 19.21
C PRO A 54 16.51 0.55 20.14
N LEU A 55 15.53 -0.29 19.79
CA LEU A 55 15.14 -1.47 20.56
C LEU A 55 16.30 -2.49 20.59
N GLN A 56 17.32 -2.26 21.41
CA GLN A 56 18.14 -3.34 21.91
C GLN A 56 17.28 -4.10 22.92
N GLN A 57 16.69 -5.19 22.41
CA GLN A 57 16.08 -6.31 23.13
C GLN A 57 15.55 -5.95 24.52
N ARG A 58 14.32 -5.44 24.59
CA ARG A 58 13.60 -5.38 25.88
C ARG A 58 13.61 -6.79 26.49
N PRO A 59 14.16 -7.00 27.70
CA PRO A 59 14.06 -8.29 28.36
C PRO A 59 12.57 -8.58 28.54
N LYS A 60 12.14 -9.77 28.09
CA LYS A 60 10.75 -10.22 28.16
C LYS A 60 10.24 -9.99 29.59
N ARG A 61 9.12 -9.27 29.72
CA ARG A 61 8.42 -9.12 31.00
C ARG A 61 8.24 -10.51 31.61
N LYS A 62 8.84 -10.73 32.79
CA LYS A 62 8.62 -11.94 33.58
C LYS A 62 7.12 -12.04 33.87
N SER A 63 6.50 -13.11 33.42
CA SER A 63 5.15 -13.50 33.86
C SER A 63 5.12 -13.62 35.37
N ARG A 64 4.08 -13.09 36.02
CA ARG A 64 3.83 -13.27 37.46
C ARG A 64 3.96 -14.75 37.81
N SER A 65 4.85 -15.09 38.74
CA SER A 65 4.97 -16.41 39.34
C SER A 65 3.71 -16.71 40.16
N ALA A 66 3.21 -17.95 40.04
CA ALA A 66 2.15 -18.49 40.88
C ALA A 66 2.61 -18.50 42.35
N PRO A 67 1.68 -18.41 43.32
CA PRO A 67 2.02 -18.48 44.74
C PRO A 67 2.62 -19.85 45.12
N GLU A 68 3.59 -19.83 46.04
CA GLU A 68 4.33 -21.00 46.51
C GLU A 68 3.44 -22.00 47.30
N PRO A 69 3.73 -23.30 47.24
CA PRO A 69 3.01 -24.32 47.99
C PRO A 69 3.40 -24.32 49.47
N THR A 70 2.40 -24.37 50.34
CA THR A 70 2.51 -24.49 51.80
C THR A 70 3.31 -25.73 52.25
N PRO A 71 4.03 -25.67 53.40
CA PRO A 71 4.85 -26.79 53.87
C PRO A 71 4.02 -27.95 54.41
N ASN A 72 4.46 -29.17 54.09
CA ASN A 72 3.94 -30.46 54.51
C ASN A 72 3.76 -30.61 56.02
N LEU A 73 2.52 -30.88 56.47
CA LEU A 73 2.23 -31.52 57.75
C LEU A 73 2.50 -33.03 57.61
N LYS A 74 3.45 -33.57 58.39
CA LYS A 74 3.66 -35.02 58.49
C LYS A 74 2.56 -35.61 59.40
N PRO A 75 1.83 -36.66 58.99
CA PRO A 75 0.84 -37.29 59.85
C PRO A 75 1.51 -38.15 60.94
N ASP A 76 1.03 -37.97 62.16
CA ASP A 76 1.45 -38.67 63.37
C ASP A 76 1.01 -40.15 63.32
N ARG A 77 1.89 -41.07 63.72
CA ARG A 77 1.78 -42.53 63.44
C ARG A 77 0.95 -43.34 64.45
N SER A 78 -0.02 -42.75 65.13
CA SER A 78 -0.65 -43.36 66.31
C SER A 78 -2.18 -43.53 66.23
N ILE A 79 -2.77 -43.66 65.04
CA ILE A 79 -4.23 -43.89 64.90
C ILE A 79 -4.48 -45.30 64.32
N PRO A 80 -5.28 -46.15 64.97
CA PRO A 80 -5.66 -47.45 64.42
C PRO A 80 -6.50 -47.21 63.16
N ILE A 81 -5.96 -47.63 62.03
CA ILE A 81 -6.46 -47.33 60.69
C ILE A 81 -7.75 -48.14 60.46
N SER A 82 -8.90 -47.46 60.51
CA SER A 82 -10.17 -48.01 60.03
C SER A 82 -10.01 -48.55 58.61
N PRO A 83 -10.59 -49.70 58.25
CA PRO A 83 -10.45 -50.29 56.91
C PRO A 83 -10.85 -49.33 55.77
N LEU A 84 -11.72 -48.35 56.03
CA LEU A 84 -12.06 -47.29 55.09
C LEU A 84 -10.89 -46.33 54.81
N VAL A 85 -10.05 -46.04 55.81
CA VAL A 85 -8.86 -45.19 55.66
C VAL A 85 -7.81 -45.90 54.82
N PHE A 86 -7.67 -47.22 54.97
CA PHE A 86 -6.77 -48.03 54.13
C PHE A 86 -7.17 -48.01 52.66
N ILE A 87 -8.48 -48.13 52.37
CA ILE A 87 -9.01 -48.03 51.00
C ILE A 87 -8.74 -46.64 50.41
N CYS A 88 -8.95 -45.57 51.17
CA CYS A 88 -8.63 -44.21 50.73
C CYS A 88 -7.13 -44.05 50.41
N VAL A 89 -6.23 -44.47 51.30
CA VAL A 89 -4.78 -44.37 51.09
C VAL A 89 -4.33 -45.23 49.89
N ALA A 90 -4.89 -46.43 49.72
CA ALA A 90 -4.60 -47.27 48.56
C ALA A 90 -5.06 -46.63 47.25
N SER A 91 -6.22 -45.96 47.26
CA SER A 91 -6.73 -45.24 46.09
C SER A 91 -5.87 -44.01 45.72
N GLU A 92 -5.37 -43.28 46.72
CA GLU A 92 -4.46 -42.14 46.51
C GLU A 92 -3.11 -42.59 45.94
N LEU A 93 -2.55 -43.69 46.46
CA LEU A 93 -1.31 -44.27 45.94
C LEU A 93 -1.47 -44.77 44.50
N GLN A 94 -2.64 -45.31 44.14
CA GLN A 94 -2.93 -45.71 42.77
C GLN A 94 -3.04 -44.49 41.84
N ALA A 95 -3.75 -43.44 42.28
CA ALA A 95 -3.84 -42.19 41.53
C ALA A 95 -2.46 -41.52 41.33
N GLU A 96 -1.56 -41.60 42.31
CA GLU A 96 -0.18 -41.13 42.17
C GLU A 96 0.61 -41.93 41.13
N ARG A 97 0.44 -43.26 41.08
CA ARG A 97 1.11 -44.10 40.08
C ARG A 97 0.61 -43.78 38.68
N ASP A 98 -0.69 -43.58 38.52
CA ASP A 98 -1.29 -43.23 37.24
C ASP A 98 -0.82 -41.83 36.78
N ARG A 99 -0.78 -40.85 37.69
CA ARG A 99 -0.17 -39.53 37.42
C ARG A 99 1.29 -39.63 37.00
N LYS A 100 2.08 -40.48 37.65
CA LYS A 100 3.50 -40.71 37.29
C LYS A 100 3.63 -41.36 35.91
N ARG A 101 2.71 -42.25 35.54
CA ARG A 101 2.66 -42.87 34.21
C ARG A 101 2.32 -41.82 33.13
N GLU A 102 1.28 -41.03 33.34
CA GLU A 102 0.90 -39.93 32.42
C GLU A 102 2.03 -38.91 32.24
N LEU A 103 2.75 -38.59 33.31
CA LEU A 103 3.91 -37.69 33.26
C LEU A 103 5.03 -38.27 32.37
N LYS A 104 5.32 -39.57 32.52
CA LYS A 104 6.32 -40.25 31.68
C LYS A 104 5.90 -40.25 30.21
N GLU A 105 4.65 -40.59 29.91
CA GLU A 105 4.11 -40.57 28.54
C GLU A 105 4.17 -39.17 27.92
N LYS A 106 3.82 -38.12 28.68
CA LYS A 106 3.96 -36.72 28.22
C LYS A 106 5.41 -36.34 27.96
N ILE A 107 6.34 -36.73 28.82
CA ILE A 107 7.77 -36.47 28.62
C ILE A 107 8.26 -37.18 27.35
N GLU A 108 7.83 -38.42 27.13
CA GLU A 108 8.17 -39.18 25.93
C GLU A 108 7.65 -38.51 24.66
N ILE A 109 6.38 -38.07 24.65
CA ILE A 109 5.79 -37.29 23.55
C ILE A 109 6.55 -35.98 23.30
N LEU A 110 6.96 -35.28 24.37
CA LEU A 110 7.70 -34.02 24.27
C LEU A 110 9.17 -34.21 23.84
N SER A 111 9.74 -35.38 24.14
CA SER A 111 11.11 -35.75 23.77
C SER A 111 11.24 -36.09 22.28
N GLN A 112 10.14 -36.53 21.65
CA GLN A 112 10.14 -36.78 20.22
C GLN A 112 10.30 -35.47 19.43
N PRO A 113 11.26 -35.39 18.49
CA PRO A 113 11.45 -34.20 17.68
C PRO A 113 10.18 -33.92 16.87
N LYS A 114 9.63 -32.71 17.00
CA LYS A 114 8.47 -32.30 16.19
C LYS A 114 8.85 -32.40 14.71
N TYR A 115 8.11 -33.23 13.97
CA TYR A 115 8.21 -33.27 12.51
C TYR A 115 8.14 -31.85 11.95
N LYS A 116 9.17 -31.45 11.19
CA LYS A 116 9.16 -30.17 10.48
C LYS A 116 8.01 -30.24 9.49
N ARG A 117 6.92 -29.52 9.79
CA ARG A 117 5.88 -29.27 8.80
C ARG A 117 6.56 -28.71 7.57
N GLU A 118 6.31 -29.32 6.41
CA GLU A 118 6.71 -28.72 5.15
C GLU A 118 6.20 -27.28 5.14
N LYS A 119 7.09 -26.33 4.82
CA LYS A 119 6.65 -24.94 4.67
C LYS A 119 5.58 -24.96 3.59
N TYR A 120 4.40 -24.43 3.93
CA TYR A 120 3.31 -24.26 2.96
C TYR A 120 3.89 -23.68 1.66
N LEU A 121 3.87 -24.49 0.61
CA LEU A 121 4.23 -24.05 -0.73
C LEU A 121 2.98 -23.34 -1.27
N PRO A 122 2.99 -21.99 -1.38
CA PRO A 122 1.86 -21.30 -1.97
C PRO A 122 1.66 -21.82 -3.41
N PRO A 123 0.42 -22.09 -3.84
CA PRO A 123 0.16 -22.49 -5.21
C PRO A 123 0.67 -21.41 -6.18
N PRO A 124 1.05 -21.79 -7.41
CA PRO A 124 1.50 -20.84 -8.42
C PRO A 124 0.46 -19.73 -8.62
N LYS A 125 0.93 -18.49 -8.77
CA LYS A 125 0.06 -17.33 -8.96
C LYS A 125 -0.75 -17.53 -10.24
N ARG A 126 -2.07 -17.37 -10.16
CA ARG A 126 -2.94 -17.45 -11.35
C ARG A 126 -2.50 -16.40 -12.38
N GLU A 127 -2.30 -16.84 -13.62
CA GLU A 127 -2.01 -15.95 -14.73
C GLU A 127 -3.27 -15.10 -15.02
N HIS A 128 -3.09 -13.78 -14.97
CA HIS A 128 -4.11 -12.83 -15.37
C HIS A 128 -3.78 -12.32 -16.77
N PRO A 129 -4.78 -11.99 -17.61
CA PRO A 129 -4.52 -11.40 -18.92
C PRO A 129 -3.57 -10.20 -18.79
N TYR A 130 -2.62 -10.10 -19.72
CA TYR A 130 -1.50 -9.18 -19.69
C TYR A 130 -1.93 -7.77 -19.26
N ARG A 131 -1.36 -7.30 -18.14
CA ARG A 131 -1.49 -5.92 -17.67
C ARG A 131 -0.11 -5.29 -17.75
N PRO A 132 0.13 -4.27 -18.60
CA PRO A 132 1.44 -3.65 -18.74
C PRO A 132 1.92 -3.13 -17.38
N GLN A 133 3.11 -3.56 -16.97
CA GLN A 133 3.75 -3.09 -15.75
C GLN A 133 4.50 -1.81 -16.06
N LEU A 134 4.01 -0.69 -15.54
CA LEU A 134 4.77 0.55 -15.56
C LEU A 134 5.96 0.41 -14.58
N PRO A 135 7.18 0.82 -14.97
CA PRO A 135 8.31 0.82 -14.06
C PRO A 135 7.96 1.67 -12.81
N TYR A 136 8.42 1.23 -11.65
CA TYR A 136 8.20 1.86 -10.34
C TYR A 136 6.77 1.83 -9.77
N ARG A 137 5.84 1.08 -10.38
CA ARG A 137 4.52 0.83 -9.77
C ARG A 137 4.37 -0.62 -9.30
N PRO A 138 3.76 -0.86 -8.13
CA PRO A 138 3.43 -2.22 -7.72
C PRO A 138 2.48 -2.84 -8.76
N PRO A 139 2.56 -4.17 -9.00
CA PRO A 139 1.72 -4.84 -9.97
C PRO A 139 0.23 -4.60 -9.62
N PRO A 140 -0.61 -4.29 -10.62
CA PRO A 140 -2.01 -3.96 -10.39
C PRO A 140 -2.73 -5.15 -9.75
N LYS A 141 -3.15 -4.99 -8.49
CA LYS A 141 -3.89 -6.01 -7.75
C LYS A 141 -5.28 -6.20 -8.39
N PRO A 142 -5.91 -7.39 -8.24
CA PRO A 142 -7.32 -7.55 -8.53
C PRO A 142 -8.13 -6.47 -7.79
N GLU A 143 -9.06 -5.82 -8.49
CA GLU A 143 -9.90 -4.80 -7.85
C GLU A 143 -10.68 -5.40 -6.70
N ARG A 144 -10.58 -4.77 -5.53
CA ARG A 144 -11.33 -5.18 -4.34
C ARG A 144 -12.82 -4.96 -4.61
N GLY A 145 -13.56 -6.05 -4.83
CA GLY A 145 -15.00 -6.03 -5.06
C GLY A 145 -15.45 -6.53 -6.43
N ARG A 146 -14.55 -6.78 -7.38
CA ARG A 146 -14.90 -7.54 -8.58
C ARG A 146 -15.09 -9.01 -8.17
N PRO A 147 -16.18 -9.70 -8.58
CA PRO A 147 -16.34 -11.11 -8.30
C PRO A 147 -15.08 -11.86 -8.75
N THR A 148 -14.37 -12.48 -7.81
CA THR A 148 -13.11 -13.18 -8.09
C THR A 148 -13.34 -14.35 -9.03
N GLU A 149 -14.56 -14.90 -9.02
CA GLU A 149 -15.02 -15.96 -9.91
C GLU A 149 -15.88 -15.34 -11.02
N LYS A 150 -15.47 -15.58 -12.27
CA LYS A 150 -16.27 -15.23 -13.44
C LYS A 150 -17.55 -16.07 -13.40
N PRO A 151 -18.72 -15.51 -13.73
CA PRO A 151 -19.91 -16.32 -13.91
C PRO A 151 -19.64 -17.39 -14.98
N LYS A 152 -20.08 -18.63 -14.72
CA LYS A 152 -19.99 -19.71 -15.70
C LYS A 152 -21.03 -19.45 -16.79
N VAL A 153 -20.57 -18.92 -17.93
CA VAL A 153 -21.42 -18.68 -19.11
C VAL A 153 -21.34 -19.91 -20.01
N PRO A 154 -22.48 -20.49 -20.44
CA PRO A 154 -22.49 -21.53 -21.47
C PRO A 154 -21.75 -21.07 -22.73
N CYS A 155 -21.06 -21.98 -23.41
CA CYS A 155 -20.30 -21.67 -24.64
C CYS A 155 -21.20 -21.18 -25.78
N CYS A 156 -22.44 -21.68 -25.85
CA CYS A 156 -23.48 -21.25 -26.77
C CYS A 156 -24.86 -21.32 -26.08
N PHE A 157 -25.77 -20.45 -26.51
CA PHE A 157 -27.18 -20.47 -26.09
C PHE A 157 -28.00 -21.03 -27.25
N GLN A 158 -28.92 -21.95 -26.97
CA GLN A 158 -29.80 -22.54 -28.01
C GLN A 158 -30.74 -21.50 -28.62
N HIS A 159 -31.21 -20.53 -27.83
CA HIS A 159 -32.11 -19.45 -28.27
C HIS A 159 -31.68 -18.10 -27.67
N GLU A 160 -32.03 -17.01 -28.35
CA GLU A 160 -31.71 -15.64 -27.91
C GLU A 160 -32.46 -15.26 -26.63
N GLU A 161 -33.66 -15.79 -26.43
CA GLU A 161 -34.44 -15.62 -25.19
C GLU A 161 -33.71 -16.21 -23.97
N LEU A 162 -33.06 -17.37 -24.12
CA LEU A 162 -32.27 -17.98 -23.05
C LEU A 162 -31.03 -17.15 -22.74
N LYS A 163 -30.43 -16.52 -23.76
CA LYS A 163 -29.32 -15.58 -23.59
C LYS A 163 -29.80 -14.34 -22.82
N ILE A 164 -30.91 -13.73 -23.23
CA ILE A 164 -31.50 -12.56 -22.56
C ILE A 164 -31.85 -12.90 -21.10
N ASN A 165 -32.52 -14.03 -20.87
CA ASN A 165 -32.88 -14.51 -19.53
C ASN A 165 -31.65 -14.85 -18.68
N PHE A 166 -30.60 -15.41 -19.27
CA PHE A 166 -29.36 -15.67 -18.56
C PHE A 166 -28.72 -14.35 -18.09
N TRP A 167 -28.60 -13.36 -18.98
CA TRP A 167 -27.99 -12.07 -18.64
C TRP A 167 -28.85 -11.23 -17.70
N SER A 168 -30.19 -11.30 -17.79
CA SER A 168 -31.09 -10.58 -16.89
C SER A 168 -31.12 -11.18 -15.48
N ASN A 169 -31.00 -12.50 -15.37
CA ASN A 169 -30.96 -13.20 -14.08
C ASN A 169 -29.56 -13.23 -13.44
N LEU A 170 -28.54 -12.76 -14.15
CA LEU A 170 -27.15 -12.74 -13.67
C LEU A 170 -26.97 -11.68 -12.58
N ARG A 171 -27.38 -12.02 -11.35
CA ARG A 171 -27.22 -11.18 -10.17
C ARG A 171 -25.85 -11.39 -9.55
N PHE A 172 -24.97 -10.40 -9.70
CA PHE A 172 -23.75 -10.36 -8.92
C PHE A 172 -24.09 -10.15 -7.44
N LYS A 173 -23.55 -10.99 -6.54
CA LYS A 173 -23.68 -10.75 -5.10
C LYS A 173 -23.03 -9.40 -4.79
N ILE A 174 -23.86 -8.39 -4.51
CA ILE A 174 -23.39 -7.08 -4.10
C ILE A 174 -22.73 -7.26 -2.74
N SER A 175 -21.47 -6.83 -2.60
CA SER A 175 -20.80 -6.95 -1.31
C SER A 175 -21.54 -6.10 -0.26
N PRO A 176 -21.63 -6.54 1.01
CA PRO A 176 -22.26 -5.75 2.06
C PRO A 176 -21.53 -4.42 2.32
N GLN A 177 -20.27 -4.29 1.88
CA GLN A 177 -19.53 -3.03 1.90
C GLN A 177 -19.97 -2.09 0.77
N ALA A 178 -20.24 -2.61 -0.43
CA ALA A 178 -20.74 -1.83 -1.55
C ALA A 178 -22.13 -1.24 -1.23
N LEU A 179 -23.00 -1.99 -0.54
CA LEU A 179 -24.30 -1.48 -0.07
C LEU A 179 -24.16 -0.32 0.93
N LYS A 180 -23.05 -0.27 1.68
CA LYS A 180 -22.75 0.79 2.66
C LYS A 180 -21.85 1.89 2.09
N ALA A 181 -21.37 1.74 0.86
CA ALA A 181 -20.42 2.66 0.26
C ALA A 181 -21.13 3.95 -0.11
N LYS A 182 -20.71 5.07 0.50
CA LYS A 182 -21.15 6.40 0.09
C LYS A 182 -20.21 6.89 -1.02
N PRO A 183 -20.73 7.46 -2.12
CA PRO A 183 -19.89 8.03 -3.16
C PRO A 183 -19.04 9.17 -2.59
N SER A 184 -17.80 9.30 -3.10
CA SER A 184 -16.93 10.40 -2.68
C SER A 184 -17.48 11.74 -3.17
N LYS A 185 -17.16 12.84 -2.47
CA LYS A 185 -17.59 14.19 -2.86
C LYS A 185 -17.25 14.51 -4.32
N LYS A 186 -16.06 14.11 -4.78
CA LYS A 186 -15.62 14.28 -6.17
C LYS A 186 -16.49 13.52 -7.18
N VAL A 187 -16.89 12.29 -6.86
CA VAL A 187 -17.80 11.51 -7.72
C VAL A 187 -19.17 12.18 -7.78
N VAL A 188 -19.66 12.68 -6.65
CA VAL A 188 -20.92 13.43 -6.61
C VAL A 188 -20.82 14.72 -7.41
N GLU A 189 -19.71 15.46 -7.32
CA GLU A 189 -19.46 16.67 -8.11
C GLU A 189 -19.38 16.38 -9.61
N LEU A 190 -18.70 15.31 -10.02
CA LEU A 190 -18.61 14.89 -11.42
C LEU A 190 -19.94 14.40 -11.98
N ALA A 191 -20.79 13.80 -11.14
CA ALA A 191 -22.12 13.34 -11.51
C ALA A 191 -23.14 14.50 -11.62
N ARG A 192 -22.82 15.70 -11.11
CA ARG A 192 -23.69 16.86 -11.29
C ARG A 192 -23.76 17.21 -12.77
N PRO A 193 -24.94 17.61 -13.27
CA PRO A 193 -25.07 18.08 -14.64
C PRO A 193 -24.09 19.25 -14.88
N ARG A 194 -23.42 19.23 -16.04
CA ARG A 194 -22.52 20.31 -16.43
C ARG A 194 -23.32 21.60 -16.56
N THR A 195 -23.00 22.61 -15.75
CA THR A 195 -23.55 23.95 -15.90
C THR A 195 -22.97 24.57 -17.17
N TYR A 196 -23.83 24.94 -18.11
CA TYR A 196 -23.47 25.70 -19.30
C TYR A 196 -23.79 27.18 -19.12
N PRO A 197 -22.91 28.11 -19.57
CA PRO A 197 -21.61 27.86 -20.21
C PRO A 197 -20.54 27.34 -19.24
N PRO A 198 -19.52 26.60 -19.73
CA PRO A 198 -18.43 26.13 -18.89
C PRO A 198 -17.72 27.31 -18.22
N LYS A 199 -17.33 27.14 -16.95
CA LYS A 199 -16.55 28.15 -16.23
C LYS A 199 -15.26 28.42 -17.01
N LEU A 200 -15.06 29.67 -17.40
CA LEU A 200 -13.86 30.10 -18.11
C LEU A 200 -12.65 29.90 -17.19
N HIS A 201 -11.58 29.31 -17.73
CA HIS A 201 -10.32 29.08 -17.00
C HIS A 201 -9.68 30.40 -16.55
N CYS A 202 -9.94 31.48 -17.29
CA CYS A 202 -9.46 32.82 -16.97
C CYS A 202 -10.64 33.68 -16.51
N PRO A 203 -10.48 34.48 -15.43
CA PRO A 203 -11.46 35.50 -15.11
C PRO A 203 -11.56 36.44 -16.31
N LEU A 204 -12.78 36.68 -16.80
CA LEU A 204 -12.98 37.76 -17.76
C LEU A 204 -12.59 39.07 -17.07
N PRO A 205 -11.84 39.97 -17.74
CA PRO A 205 -11.56 41.28 -17.18
C PRO A 205 -12.90 41.94 -16.80
N ALA A 206 -12.96 42.49 -15.59
CA ALA A 206 -14.19 43.08 -15.04
C ALA A 206 -14.71 44.25 -15.88
N ASN A 207 -13.80 44.93 -16.58
CA ASN A 207 -14.09 46.06 -17.44
C ASN A 207 -14.08 45.60 -18.90
N LYS A 208 -15.25 45.67 -19.57
CA LYS A 208 -15.37 45.44 -21.02
C LYS A 208 -14.67 46.52 -21.85
N ASP A 209 -14.30 47.63 -21.21
CA ASP A 209 -13.75 48.83 -21.86
C ASP A 209 -12.21 48.91 -21.84
N GLU A 210 -11.53 47.87 -21.38
CA GLU A 210 -10.08 47.76 -21.59
C GLU A 210 -9.82 47.63 -23.10
N LYS A 211 -9.41 48.76 -23.70
CA LYS A 211 -9.01 48.83 -25.11
C LYS A 211 -7.93 47.77 -25.34
N ILE A 212 -8.32 46.69 -26.02
CA ILE A 212 -7.39 45.65 -26.48
C ILE A 212 -6.23 46.39 -27.16
N PRO A 213 -4.98 46.21 -26.69
CA PRO A 213 -3.86 46.92 -27.26
C PRO A 213 -3.83 46.62 -28.76
N LYS A 214 -3.92 47.69 -29.58
CA LYS A 214 -3.90 47.56 -31.03
C LYS A 214 -2.62 46.83 -31.40
N ARG A 215 -2.74 45.76 -32.20
CA ARG A 215 -1.58 45.02 -32.71
C ARG A 215 -0.64 46.01 -33.41
N LYS A 216 0.48 46.33 -32.78
CA LYS A 216 1.53 47.17 -33.36
C LYS A 216 2.41 46.26 -34.21
N LYS A 217 2.67 46.64 -35.47
CA LYS A 217 3.67 45.95 -36.28
C LYS A 217 5.02 46.03 -35.55
N MET A 218 5.81 44.97 -35.61
CA MET A 218 7.17 44.98 -35.06
C MET A 218 7.98 46.09 -35.74
N SER A 219 8.84 46.76 -34.98
CA SER A 219 9.85 47.64 -35.60
C SER A 219 10.83 46.82 -36.43
N ALA A 220 11.55 47.44 -37.37
CA ALA A 220 12.53 46.73 -38.19
C ALA A 220 13.60 46.00 -37.34
N LYS A 221 14.01 46.61 -36.22
CA LYS A 221 14.93 45.98 -35.24
C LYS A 221 14.30 44.77 -34.57
N GLN A 222 13.07 44.89 -34.08
CA GLN A 222 12.33 43.78 -33.47
C GLN A 222 12.08 42.65 -34.47
N TRP A 223 11.85 42.97 -35.74
CA TRP A 223 11.71 41.98 -36.80
C TRP A 223 13.01 41.22 -37.05
N LYS A 224 14.15 41.93 -37.10
CA LYS A 224 15.47 41.31 -37.23
C LYS A 224 15.77 40.38 -36.05
N ASP A 225 15.52 40.83 -34.82
CA ASP A 225 15.70 40.00 -33.62
C ASP A 225 14.76 38.79 -33.61
N HIS A 226 13.52 38.96 -34.09
CA HIS A 226 12.56 37.87 -34.24
C HIS A 226 13.03 36.82 -35.25
N LEU A 227 13.56 37.24 -36.40
CA LEU A 227 14.14 36.34 -37.40
C LEU A 227 15.33 35.57 -36.84
N MET A 228 16.26 36.24 -36.13
CA MET A 228 17.39 35.55 -35.48
C MET A 228 16.91 34.50 -34.47
N ARG A 229 15.85 34.80 -33.73
CA ARG A 229 15.25 33.85 -32.78
C ARG A 229 14.59 32.67 -33.49
N LEU A 230 13.87 32.90 -34.58
CA LEU A 230 13.27 31.82 -35.37
C LEU A 230 14.34 30.92 -35.98
N ASP A 231 15.40 31.50 -36.52
CA ASP A 231 16.54 30.76 -37.06
C ASP A 231 17.17 29.87 -35.99
N PHE A 232 17.45 30.42 -34.80
CA PHE A 232 17.95 29.64 -33.66
C PHE A 232 17.00 28.51 -33.23
N LEU A 233 15.69 28.76 -33.19
CA LEU A 233 14.70 27.75 -32.82
C LEU A 233 14.50 26.68 -33.91
N SER A 234 14.82 27.00 -35.16
CA SER A 234 14.76 26.06 -36.27
C SER A 234 15.93 25.09 -36.29
N GLN A 235 17.04 25.43 -35.60
CA GLN A 235 18.17 24.53 -35.47
C GLN A 235 17.78 23.29 -34.66
N PRO A 236 18.14 22.08 -35.12
CA PRO A 236 17.86 20.86 -34.38
C PRO A 236 18.57 20.88 -33.03
N ASN A 237 17.90 20.36 -32.00
CA ASN A 237 18.45 20.34 -30.65
C ASN A 237 19.82 19.63 -30.66
N PRO A 238 20.89 20.21 -30.08
CA PRO A 238 22.23 19.64 -30.14
C PRO A 238 22.31 18.22 -29.59
N ARG A 239 21.43 17.85 -28.65
CA ARG A 239 21.33 16.47 -28.16
C ARG A 239 20.82 15.51 -29.23
N VAL A 240 19.84 15.93 -30.02
CA VAL A 240 19.29 15.13 -31.13
C VAL A 240 20.34 14.98 -32.23
N LEU A 241 21.13 16.02 -32.51
CA LEU A 241 22.25 15.91 -33.44
C LEU A 241 23.32 14.91 -32.96
N ALA A 242 23.65 14.90 -31.67
CA ALA A 242 24.60 13.93 -31.10
C ALA A 242 24.05 12.49 -31.16
N ASP A 243 22.77 12.30 -30.87
CA ASP A 243 22.11 10.98 -30.95
C ASP A 243 22.02 10.48 -32.40
N LEU A 244 21.78 11.38 -33.36
CA LEU A 244 21.78 11.06 -34.80
C LEU A 244 23.19 10.72 -35.30
N ALA A 245 24.22 11.42 -34.82
CA ALA A 245 25.61 11.12 -35.16
C ALA A 245 26.07 9.75 -34.64
N LEU A 246 25.56 9.32 -33.49
CA LEU A 246 25.84 7.99 -32.93
C LEU A 246 25.05 6.86 -33.61
N SER A 247 23.90 7.18 -34.22
CA SER A 247 23.03 6.18 -34.87
C SER A 247 23.29 6.00 -36.36
N PHE A 248 23.89 6.98 -37.05
CA PHE A 248 24.22 6.91 -38.48
C PHE A 248 25.62 7.47 -38.77
N PRO A 249 26.70 6.76 -38.40
CA PRO A 249 28.07 7.23 -38.62
C PRO A 249 28.43 7.43 -40.10
N ASP A 250 27.79 6.67 -41.00
CA ASP A 250 28.12 6.68 -42.44
C ASP A 250 27.56 7.90 -43.20
N LEU A 251 26.58 8.61 -42.64
CA LEU A 251 26.01 9.82 -43.27
C LEU A 251 26.90 11.07 -43.12
N ILE A 252 27.86 11.04 -42.18
CA ILE A 252 28.71 12.20 -41.86
C ILE A 252 29.88 12.34 -42.83
N VAL A 253 30.36 11.23 -43.41
CA VAL A 253 31.49 11.22 -44.35
C VAL A 253 31.14 11.89 -45.68
N GLY A 254 29.87 11.86 -46.12
CA GLY A 254 29.44 12.46 -47.38
C GLY A 254 29.14 13.97 -47.34
N ALA A 255 29.04 14.58 -46.16
CA ALA A 255 28.60 15.97 -46.00
C ALA A 255 29.72 16.97 -45.67
N GLY A 256 30.98 16.53 -45.60
CA GLY A 256 32.12 17.43 -45.33
C GLY A 256 32.04 18.17 -43.98
N LEU A 257 31.19 17.73 -43.05
CA LEU A 257 31.08 18.31 -41.72
C LEU A 257 32.20 17.74 -40.83
N GLN A 258 33.35 18.42 -40.88
CA GLN A 258 34.38 18.28 -39.85
C GLN A 258 33.78 18.69 -38.50
N VAL A 259 33.39 17.70 -37.70
CA VAL A 259 33.07 17.91 -36.29
C VAL A 259 34.38 18.08 -35.53
N GLY A 260 34.95 19.28 -35.63
CA GLY A 260 36.07 19.67 -34.78
C GLY A 260 35.63 19.65 -33.32
N CYS A 261 36.46 19.07 -32.45
CA CYS A 261 36.25 19.12 -31.02
C CYS A 261 36.22 20.59 -30.56
N LEU A 262 35.06 21.09 -30.14
CA LEU A 262 34.87 22.47 -29.65
C LEU A 262 35.31 22.67 -28.20
N CYS A 263 36.06 21.72 -27.62
CA CYS A 263 36.60 21.88 -26.28
C CYS A 263 37.73 22.90 -26.27
N LYS A 264 37.40 24.18 -26.04
CA LYS A 264 38.34 25.25 -25.68
C LYS A 264 39.17 24.98 -24.41
N TYR A 265 38.95 23.85 -23.73
CA TYR A 265 39.56 23.53 -22.43
C TYR A 265 40.27 22.17 -22.35
N CYS A 266 40.22 21.31 -23.39
CA CYS A 266 41.03 20.10 -23.40
C CYS A 266 42.21 20.30 -24.35
N GLY A 267 43.42 20.43 -23.81
CA GLY A 267 44.66 20.51 -24.59
C GLY A 267 45.00 19.19 -25.29
N CYS A 268 44.13 18.72 -26.19
CA CYS A 268 44.37 17.51 -26.97
C CYS A 268 45.31 17.82 -28.16
N PRO A 269 46.48 17.15 -28.26
CA PRO A 269 47.41 17.31 -29.36
C PRO A 269 47.05 16.34 -30.50
N THR A 270 45.88 16.50 -31.12
CA THR A 270 45.53 15.72 -32.32
C THR A 270 44.93 16.65 -33.38
N GLY A 271 45.79 17.56 -33.84
CA GLY A 271 45.55 18.46 -34.96
C GLY A 271 46.64 18.35 -36.02
N LYS A 272 47.11 17.13 -36.33
CA LYS A 272 47.89 16.88 -37.54
C LYS A 272 47.34 15.67 -38.27
N PRO A 273 46.88 15.81 -39.53
CA PRO A 273 46.59 14.66 -40.37
C PRO A 273 47.92 13.95 -40.68
N VAL A 274 48.00 12.67 -40.36
CA VAL A 274 49.06 11.80 -40.89
C VAL A 274 48.62 11.43 -42.31
N TYR A 275 49.26 12.04 -43.31
CA TYR A 275 49.19 11.57 -44.69
C TYR A 275 49.92 10.21 -44.74
N TYR A 276 49.20 9.15 -45.08
CA TYR A 276 49.82 7.95 -45.63
C TYR A 276 49.94 8.19 -47.13
N ASP A 277 51.16 8.37 -47.61
CA ASP A 277 51.46 8.33 -49.04
C ASP A 277 51.22 6.91 -49.52
N LEU A 278 50.12 6.72 -50.25
CA LEU A 278 49.91 5.57 -51.12
C LEU A 278 50.86 5.74 -52.31
N VAL A 279 51.93 4.95 -52.27
CA VAL A 279 52.70 4.57 -53.45
C VAL A 279 51.76 3.88 -54.42
N ASP A 280 51.68 4.38 -55.65
CA ASP A 280 51.45 3.58 -56.85
C ASP A 280 51.96 4.33 -58.09
N GLU A 281 52.83 3.61 -58.83
CA GLU A 281 53.46 3.84 -60.16
C GLU A 281 54.51 4.96 -60.35
#